data_AF-A0A848ZM48-F1
#
_entry.id   AF-A0A848ZM48-F1
#
_cell.length_a   1.000
_cell.length_b   1.000
_cell.length_c   1.000
_cell.angle_alpha   90.00
_cell.angle_beta   90.00
_cell.angle_gamma   90.00
#
_symmetry.space_group_name_H-M   'P 1'
#
loop_
_entity.id
_entity.type
_entity.pdbx_description
1 polymer ?
#
loop_
_entity_poly.entity_id
_entity_poly.type
_entity_poly.pdbx_seq_one_letter_code
_entity_poly.pdbx_strand_id
1 'polypeptide(L)'
;NSDATTIYLDGSEVVIETTGLPNHETVYWGEGNDLYKEEPDVDRTPSIMSSNNNATTIRVDATPDLTGSTVATQLNTIGIAVSGASIFNDQEGGGALDQAAASLDWTGAHIGPGVYHYHLEPKAFTNDDENLVGILLDGVFLYGRKCTSTGTYPTDLDASGGHTTATQYTDGEEDYHYHIINELYSTTGSYLAFAGPYQGY
;
A
#
# COMPACT_ATOMS: atom_id res chain seq x y z
N ASN A 1 -12.68 -1.43 -2.98
CA ASN A 1 -13.16 -2.79 -3.31
C ASN A 1 -14.21 -3.22 -2.28
N SER A 2 -15.51 -3.03 -2.54
CA SER A 2 -16.57 -3.34 -1.55
C SER A 2 -16.73 -4.83 -1.25
N ASP A 3 -16.19 -5.70 -2.10
CA ASP A 3 -16.23 -7.15 -1.88
C ASP A 3 -15.12 -7.60 -0.90
N ALA A 4 -14.04 -6.81 -0.78
CA ALA A 4 -12.95 -7.09 0.15
C ALA A 4 -13.01 -6.27 1.43
N THR A 5 -13.60 -5.07 1.43
CA THR A 5 -13.57 -4.16 2.58
C THR A 5 -14.94 -3.77 3.10
N THR A 6 -15.06 -3.73 4.43
CA THR A 6 -16.13 -3.05 5.15
C THR A 6 -15.51 -1.90 5.92
N ILE A 7 -15.97 -0.68 5.64
CA ILE A 7 -15.40 0.56 6.18
C ILE A 7 -16.51 1.36 6.86
N TYR A 8 -16.30 1.75 8.11
CA TYR A 8 -17.27 2.53 8.87
C TYR A 8 -16.60 3.40 9.94
N LEU A 9 -17.32 4.42 10.41
CA LEU A 9 -16.90 5.24 11.54
C LEU A 9 -17.35 4.61 12.86
N ASP A 10 -16.44 4.55 13.82
CA ASP A 10 -16.74 4.27 15.22
C ASP A 10 -16.17 5.40 16.09
N GLY A 11 -17.03 6.35 16.46
CA GLY A 11 -16.60 7.57 17.14
C GLY A 11 -15.72 8.44 16.24
N SER A 12 -14.48 8.69 16.66
CA SER A 12 -13.47 9.46 15.92
C SER A 12 -12.54 8.58 15.07
N GLU A 13 -12.75 7.27 15.05
CA GLU A 13 -11.92 6.32 14.30
C GLU A 13 -12.64 5.83 13.04
N VAL A 14 -11.87 5.62 11.98
CA VAL A 14 -12.26 4.81 10.83
C VAL A 14 -11.86 3.37 11.11
N VAL A 15 -12.83 2.46 11.09
CA VAL A 15 -12.61 1.02 11.17
C VAL A 15 -12.65 0.44 9.77
N ILE A 16 -11.60 -0.30 9.42
CA ILE A 16 -11.47 -0.99 8.13
C ILE A 16 -11.28 -2.47 8.41
N GLU A 17 -12.31 -3.24 8.10
CA GLU A 17 -12.25 -4.70 8.06
C GLU A 17 -11.98 -5.12 6.62
N THR A 18 -10.96 -5.94 6.39
CA THR A 18 -10.63 -6.45 5.07
C THR A 18 -10.48 -7.96 5.05
N THR A 19 -10.86 -8.58 3.94
CA THR A 19 -10.52 -9.99 3.64
C THR A 19 -9.02 -10.17 3.36
N GLY A 20 -8.30 -9.08 3.06
CA GLY A 20 -6.89 -9.08 2.66
C GLY A 20 -6.66 -9.58 1.23
N LEU A 21 -7.72 -9.85 0.48
CA LEU A 21 -7.65 -10.37 -0.87
C LEU A 21 -7.82 -9.24 -1.91
N PRO A 22 -6.90 -9.10 -2.89
CA PRO A 22 -6.99 -8.08 -3.92
C PRO A 22 -8.09 -8.41 -4.94
N ASN A 23 -8.35 -7.49 -5.87
CA ASN A 23 -9.27 -7.69 -7.01
C ASN A 23 -8.57 -7.68 -8.37
N HIS A 24 -7.29 -8.05 -8.40
CA HIS A 24 -6.51 -8.16 -9.63
C HIS A 24 -5.88 -9.54 -9.76
N GLU A 25 -5.37 -9.83 -10.96
CA GLU A 25 -4.67 -11.08 -11.25
C GLU A 25 -3.28 -11.13 -10.59
N THR A 26 -2.88 -12.30 -10.13
CA THR A 26 -1.53 -12.59 -9.61
C THR A 26 -1.31 -14.10 -9.56
N VAL A 27 -0.05 -14.54 -9.66
CA VAL A 27 0.32 -15.95 -9.48
C VAL A 27 -0.06 -16.49 -8.11
N TYR A 28 -0.19 -15.62 -7.11
CA TYR A 28 -0.49 -16.00 -5.72
C TYR A 28 -1.95 -16.34 -5.45
N TRP A 29 -2.84 -16.23 -6.45
CA TRP A 29 -4.18 -16.83 -6.38
C TRP A 29 -4.15 -18.35 -6.47
N GLY A 30 -3.13 -18.92 -7.12
CA GLY A 30 -3.00 -20.36 -7.38
C GLY A 30 -3.88 -20.86 -8.54
N GLU A 31 -3.40 -21.89 -9.23
CA GLU A 31 -4.09 -22.49 -10.39
C GLU A 31 -5.55 -22.88 -10.07
N GLY A 32 -6.44 -22.61 -11.03
CA GLY A 32 -7.88 -22.90 -10.90
C GLY A 32 -8.71 -21.77 -10.30
N ASN A 33 -8.08 -20.68 -9.83
CA ASN A 33 -8.78 -19.44 -9.50
C ASN A 33 -8.93 -18.55 -10.75
N ASP A 34 -10.06 -17.83 -10.88
CA ASP A 34 -10.32 -16.95 -12.04
C ASP A 34 -9.35 -15.76 -12.15
N LEU A 35 -8.74 -15.34 -11.04
CA LEU A 35 -7.73 -14.29 -10.98
C LEU A 35 -6.29 -14.86 -10.98
N TYR A 36 -6.12 -16.15 -11.23
CA TYR A 36 -4.79 -16.73 -11.39
C TYR A 36 -4.14 -16.25 -12.69
N LYS A 37 -2.93 -15.71 -12.56
CA LYS A 37 -2.06 -15.37 -13.68
C LYS A 37 -0.73 -16.10 -13.54
N GLU A 38 -0.35 -16.84 -14.56
CA GLU A 38 0.96 -17.49 -14.58
C GLU A 38 2.07 -16.44 -14.73
N GLU A 39 3.07 -16.54 -13.84
CA GLU A 39 4.24 -15.66 -13.81
C GLU A 39 5.50 -16.54 -13.62
N PRO A 40 6.04 -17.10 -14.72
CA PRO A 40 7.08 -18.14 -14.64
C PRO A 40 8.42 -17.66 -14.10
N ASP A 41 8.65 -16.33 -14.08
CA ASP A 41 9.86 -15.71 -13.59
C ASP A 41 9.80 -15.35 -12.09
N VAL A 42 8.65 -15.57 -11.44
CA VAL A 42 8.46 -15.32 -9.99
C VAL A 42 8.86 -16.56 -9.21
N ASP A 43 9.89 -16.44 -8.37
CA ASP A 43 10.29 -17.47 -7.41
C ASP A 43 9.31 -17.46 -6.22
N ARG A 44 8.17 -18.10 -6.44
CA ARG A 44 7.04 -18.09 -5.50
C ARG A 44 7.45 -18.58 -4.12
N THR A 45 6.92 -17.90 -3.12
CA THR A 45 6.91 -18.45 -1.76
C THR A 45 6.07 -19.74 -1.69
N PRO A 46 6.23 -20.56 -0.63
CA PRO A 46 5.42 -21.78 -0.47
C PRO A 46 3.92 -21.52 -0.26
N SER A 47 3.51 -20.30 0.08
CA SER A 47 2.12 -19.95 0.36
C SER A 47 1.43 -19.36 -0.86
N ILE A 48 0.10 -19.48 -0.88
CA ILE A 48 -0.80 -18.78 -1.80
C ILE A 48 -1.92 -18.16 -0.97
N MET A 49 -2.69 -17.24 -1.52
CA MET A 49 -3.72 -16.54 -0.75
C MET A 49 -4.72 -17.50 -0.10
N SER A 50 -5.09 -18.59 -0.76
CA SER A 50 -6.00 -19.59 -0.20
C SER A 50 -5.37 -20.51 0.86
N SER A 51 -4.07 -20.47 1.09
CA SER A 51 -3.41 -21.28 2.12
C SER A 51 -3.46 -20.64 3.51
N ASN A 52 -3.74 -19.33 3.61
CA ASN A 52 -3.73 -18.57 4.86
C ASN A 52 -5.00 -17.73 5.03
N ASN A 53 -5.27 -17.28 6.25
CA ASN A 53 -6.24 -16.21 6.48
C ASN A 53 -5.54 -14.86 6.27
N ASN A 54 -5.97 -14.12 5.24
CA ASN A 54 -5.41 -12.81 4.91
C ASN A 54 -6.15 -11.67 5.62
N ALA A 55 -7.27 -11.97 6.27
CA ALA A 55 -8.15 -10.96 6.84
C ALA A 55 -7.48 -10.20 7.99
N THR A 56 -7.70 -8.90 8.03
CA THR A 56 -7.23 -8.02 9.10
C THR A 56 -8.24 -6.90 9.35
N THR A 57 -8.18 -6.33 10.54
CA THR A 57 -8.93 -5.13 10.91
C THR A 57 -7.96 -4.08 11.38
N ILE A 58 -8.01 -2.90 10.78
CA ILE A 58 -7.28 -1.72 11.27
C ILE A 58 -8.26 -0.66 11.76
N ARG A 59 -7.80 0.12 12.73
CA ARG A 59 -8.50 1.28 13.27
C ARG A 59 -7.53 2.45 13.20
N VAL A 60 -7.96 3.54 12.60
CA VAL A 60 -7.15 4.73 12.41
C VAL A 60 -7.96 5.95 12.78
N ASP A 61 -7.31 7.00 13.28
CA ASP A 61 -8.00 8.24 13.56
C ASP A 61 -8.55 8.84 12.26
N ALA A 62 -9.82 9.28 12.27
CA ALA A 62 -10.44 9.95 11.14
C ALA A 62 -9.86 11.35 10.90
N THR A 63 -9.04 11.85 11.83
CA THR A 63 -8.30 13.11 11.73
C THR A 63 -6.89 12.87 12.27
N PRO A 64 -5.91 12.60 11.39
CA PRO A 64 -4.52 12.37 11.79
C PRO A 64 -3.91 13.55 12.57
N ASP A 65 -3.09 13.28 13.59
CA ASP A 65 -2.34 14.33 14.31
C ASP A 65 -1.06 14.69 13.55
N LEU A 66 -1.20 15.60 12.58
CA LEU A 66 -0.08 16.08 11.78
C LEU A 66 0.92 16.95 12.56
N THR A 67 0.60 17.32 13.81
CA THR A 67 1.46 18.14 14.67
C THR A 67 2.26 17.32 15.67
N GLY A 68 1.96 16.03 15.77
CA GLY A 68 2.61 15.11 16.67
C GLY A 68 3.97 14.61 16.15
N SER A 69 4.33 13.40 16.58
CA SER A 69 5.66 12.85 16.32
C SER A 69 5.64 11.96 15.09
N THR A 70 6.70 12.01 14.28
CA THR A 70 6.86 11.00 13.25
C THR A 70 7.18 9.63 13.86
N VAL A 71 6.54 8.58 13.34
CA VAL A 71 6.71 7.21 13.84
C VAL A 71 7.22 6.31 12.72
N ALA A 72 8.38 5.68 12.92
CA ALA A 72 8.91 4.74 11.94
C ALA A 72 7.95 3.57 11.68
N THR A 73 7.77 3.21 10.41
CA THR A 73 7.05 1.98 10.05
C THR A 73 7.78 0.75 10.59
N GLN A 74 7.02 -0.33 10.80
CA GLN A 74 7.52 -1.60 11.28
C GLN A 74 7.17 -2.71 10.28
N LEU A 75 7.71 -3.91 10.51
CA LEU A 75 7.28 -5.11 9.80
C LEU A 75 5.76 -5.33 9.95
N ASN A 76 5.21 -6.09 9.01
CA ASN A 76 3.78 -6.38 8.84
C ASN A 76 2.99 -5.23 8.20
N THR A 77 1.66 -5.33 8.25
CA THR A 77 0.73 -4.37 7.66
C THR A 77 0.96 -2.96 8.20
N ILE A 78 1.35 -2.04 7.32
CA ILE A 78 1.49 -0.60 7.58
C ILE A 78 0.30 0.21 7.01
N GLY A 79 -0.57 -0.44 6.27
CA GLY A 79 -1.76 0.15 5.67
C GLY A 79 -2.57 -0.85 4.87
N ILE A 80 -3.74 -0.43 4.40
CA ILE A 80 -4.64 -1.23 3.57
C ILE A 80 -4.80 -0.54 2.22
N ALA A 81 -4.52 -1.28 1.14
CA ALA A 81 -4.69 -0.80 -0.22
C ALA A 81 -6.17 -0.75 -0.63
N VAL A 82 -6.49 0.03 -1.67
CA VAL A 82 -7.85 0.10 -2.25
C VAL A 82 -8.35 -1.24 -2.81
N SER A 83 -7.42 -2.15 -3.12
CA SER A 83 -7.70 -3.53 -3.50
C SER A 83 -8.19 -4.39 -2.32
N GLY A 84 -7.87 -4.00 -1.08
CA GLY A 84 -8.16 -4.70 0.16
C GLY A 84 -6.95 -5.41 0.78
N ALA A 85 -5.88 -5.66 0.02
CA ALA A 85 -4.68 -6.31 0.56
C ALA A 85 -3.80 -5.34 1.38
N SER A 86 -2.90 -5.91 2.17
CA SER A 86 -2.00 -5.14 3.03
C SER A 86 -0.94 -4.38 2.22
N ILE A 87 -0.50 -3.25 2.76
CA ILE A 87 0.70 -2.53 2.34
C ILE A 87 1.77 -2.77 3.40
N PHE A 88 2.99 -3.12 2.99
CA PHE A 88 4.17 -3.31 3.83
C PHE A 88 5.24 -2.26 3.46
N ASN A 89 6.21 -2.04 4.35
CA ASN A 89 7.30 -1.09 4.12
C ASN A 89 8.45 -1.71 3.29
N ASP A 90 9.62 -1.10 3.28
CA ASP A 90 10.81 -1.54 2.53
C ASP A 90 11.55 -2.74 3.16
N GLN A 91 10.96 -3.38 4.19
CA GLN A 91 11.58 -4.48 4.93
C GLN A 91 10.84 -5.79 4.74
N GLU A 92 11.60 -6.89 4.65
CA GLU A 92 11.09 -8.27 4.62
C GLU A 92 11.96 -9.18 5.48
N GLY A 93 11.36 -10.07 6.28
CA GLY A 93 12.08 -10.98 7.17
C GLY A 93 13.01 -10.31 8.20
N GLY A 94 12.81 -9.02 8.49
CA GLY A 94 13.67 -8.21 9.35
C GLY A 94 14.93 -7.64 8.67
N GLY A 95 15.00 -7.71 7.34
CA GLY A 95 16.04 -7.08 6.51
C GLY A 95 15.42 -6.28 5.36
N ALA A 96 16.24 -5.83 4.42
CA ALA A 96 15.76 -5.11 3.24
C ALA A 96 14.99 -6.02 2.27
N LEU A 97 13.99 -5.46 1.61
CA LEU A 97 13.15 -6.14 0.60
C LEU A 97 13.95 -6.82 -0.53
N ASP A 98 15.16 -6.33 -0.86
CA ASP A 98 16.04 -6.95 -1.88
C ASP A 98 16.21 -8.46 -1.70
N GLN A 99 16.13 -8.98 -0.46
CA GLN A 99 16.25 -10.41 -0.17
C GLN A 99 15.06 -11.25 -0.64
N ALA A 100 13.91 -10.64 -0.88
CA ALA A 100 12.69 -11.29 -1.34
C ALA A 100 12.22 -10.81 -2.72
N ALA A 101 12.99 -9.95 -3.39
CA ALA A 101 12.62 -9.35 -4.66
C ALA A 101 12.23 -10.36 -5.76
N ALA A 102 12.87 -11.54 -5.79
CA ALA A 102 12.57 -12.60 -6.76
C ALA A 102 11.16 -13.22 -6.59
N SER A 103 10.57 -13.08 -5.40
CA SER A 103 9.23 -13.59 -5.09
C SER A 103 8.11 -12.58 -5.34
N LEU A 104 8.44 -11.33 -5.67
CA LEU A 104 7.43 -10.33 -5.95
C LEU A 104 6.79 -10.61 -7.31
N ASP A 105 5.46 -10.52 -7.35
CA ASP A 105 4.69 -10.59 -8.57
C ASP A 105 4.81 -9.30 -9.40
N TRP A 106 4.18 -9.30 -10.58
CA TRP A 106 4.21 -8.18 -11.52
C TRP A 106 3.69 -6.85 -10.94
N THR A 107 2.90 -6.91 -9.87
CA THR A 107 2.36 -5.74 -9.17
C THR A 107 3.10 -5.44 -7.86
N GLY A 108 4.27 -6.04 -7.65
CA GLY A 108 5.14 -5.66 -6.55
C GLY A 108 4.73 -6.19 -5.19
N ALA A 109 3.96 -7.28 -5.18
CA ALA A 109 3.47 -7.93 -3.98
C ALA A 109 3.87 -9.40 -3.93
N HIS A 110 3.77 -9.97 -2.74
CA HIS A 110 3.87 -11.41 -2.55
C HIS A 110 3.10 -11.83 -1.30
N ILE A 111 3.16 -13.11 -0.95
CA ILE A 111 2.60 -13.63 0.30
C ILE A 111 3.66 -14.41 1.07
N GLY A 112 3.84 -14.08 2.35
CA GLY A 112 4.66 -14.85 3.29
C GLY A 112 3.82 -15.86 4.10
N PRO A 113 4.25 -16.28 5.30
CA PRO A 113 3.45 -17.15 6.19
C PRO A 113 2.20 -16.46 6.78
N GLY A 114 1.88 -15.23 6.35
CA GLY A 114 0.73 -14.44 6.80
C GLY A 114 -0.16 -14.04 5.63
N VAL A 115 -0.09 -12.77 5.26
CA VAL A 115 -1.00 -12.12 4.31
C VAL A 115 -0.31 -11.83 2.98
N TYR A 116 -1.08 -11.71 1.90
CA TYR A 116 -0.62 -11.10 0.66
C TYR A 116 -0.49 -9.59 0.84
N HIS A 117 0.63 -9.02 0.38
CA HIS A 117 0.96 -7.62 0.66
C HIS A 117 1.83 -6.99 -0.42
N TYR A 118 1.62 -5.69 -0.65
CA TYR A 118 2.44 -4.87 -1.55
C TYR A 118 3.61 -4.25 -0.80
N HIS A 119 4.80 -4.40 -1.36
CA HIS A 119 5.96 -3.59 -0.98
C HIS A 119 6.24 -2.47 -1.99
N LEU A 120 5.92 -2.70 -3.26
CA LEU A 120 6.19 -1.77 -4.35
C LEU A 120 4.88 -1.19 -4.90
N GLU A 121 5.01 -0.18 -5.78
CA GLU A 121 3.90 0.44 -6.52
C GLU A 121 2.98 -0.63 -7.12
N PRO A 122 1.71 -0.72 -6.65
CA PRO A 122 0.76 -1.70 -7.15
C PRO A 122 0.28 -1.40 -8.58
N LYS A 123 1.08 -1.82 -9.57
CA LYS A 123 0.85 -1.60 -11.02
C LYS A 123 -0.53 -2.03 -11.52
N ALA A 124 -1.22 -2.90 -10.78
CA ALA A 124 -2.60 -3.29 -11.07
C ALA A 124 -3.62 -2.13 -10.98
N PHE A 125 -3.36 -1.10 -10.16
CA PHE A 125 -4.29 0.03 -9.97
C PHE A 125 -3.61 1.40 -9.77
N THR A 126 -2.28 1.45 -9.68
CA THR A 126 -1.48 2.69 -9.70
C THR A 126 -0.21 2.46 -10.50
N ASN A 127 0.03 3.25 -11.54
CA ASN A 127 1.24 3.14 -12.36
C ASN A 127 1.60 4.48 -12.99
N ASP A 128 2.53 5.19 -12.36
CA ASP A 128 2.95 6.53 -12.76
C ASP A 128 1.76 7.51 -12.87
N ASP A 129 0.91 7.53 -11.86
CA ASP A 129 -0.34 8.29 -11.84
C ASP A 129 -0.60 8.93 -10.47
N GLU A 130 -1.76 9.56 -10.35
CA GLU A 130 -2.28 10.24 -9.16
C GLU A 130 -3.30 9.40 -8.38
N ASN A 131 -3.42 8.10 -8.64
CA ASN A 131 -4.49 7.28 -8.06
C ASN A 131 -4.33 7.11 -6.55
N LEU A 132 -5.46 6.95 -5.84
CA LEU A 132 -5.43 6.54 -4.43
C LEU A 132 -4.99 5.09 -4.35
N VAL A 133 -3.92 4.85 -3.58
CA VAL A 133 -3.32 3.53 -3.38
C VAL A 133 -3.92 2.86 -2.15
N GLY A 134 -4.09 3.61 -1.06
CA GLY A 134 -4.61 3.08 0.19
C GLY A 134 -4.57 4.08 1.33
N ILE A 135 -4.79 3.58 2.54
CA ILE A 135 -4.71 4.33 3.80
C ILE A 135 -3.71 3.63 4.73
N LEU A 136 -2.86 4.42 5.38
CA LEU A 136 -1.84 3.94 6.30
C LEU A 136 -2.35 3.93 7.75
N LEU A 137 -1.60 3.28 8.65
CA LEU A 137 -2.02 3.09 10.06
C LEU A 137 -2.12 4.40 10.89
N ASP A 138 -1.60 5.51 10.37
CA ASP A 138 -1.74 6.85 10.95
C ASP A 138 -2.95 7.62 10.39
N GLY A 139 -3.77 6.97 9.56
CA GLY A 139 -4.99 7.55 8.98
C GLY A 139 -4.74 8.45 7.77
N VAL A 140 -3.49 8.59 7.31
CA VAL A 140 -3.15 9.38 6.13
C VAL A 140 -3.24 8.52 4.86
N PHE A 141 -3.76 9.10 3.79
CA PHE A 141 -3.86 8.44 2.50
C PHE A 141 -2.53 8.40 1.76
N LEU A 142 -2.31 7.30 1.02
CA LEU A 142 -1.21 7.13 0.09
C LEU A 142 -1.73 7.23 -1.34
N TYR A 143 -1.13 8.10 -2.14
CA TYR A 143 -1.40 8.26 -3.57
C TYR A 143 -0.24 7.77 -4.42
N GLY A 144 -0.50 7.60 -5.72
CA GLY A 144 0.50 7.29 -6.73
C GLY A 144 1.59 8.36 -6.84
N ARG A 145 2.48 8.22 -7.81
CA ARG A 145 3.67 9.07 -7.94
C ARG A 145 3.40 10.52 -8.30
N LYS A 146 2.24 10.84 -8.87
CA LYS A 146 1.87 12.19 -9.32
C LYS A 146 0.87 12.83 -8.37
N CYS A 147 0.95 14.14 -8.27
CA CYS A 147 0.02 14.95 -7.51
C CYS A 147 -1.04 15.53 -8.45
N THR A 148 -2.32 15.33 -8.10
CA THR A 148 -3.47 15.87 -8.86
C THR A 148 -3.39 17.39 -9.02
N SER A 149 -2.98 18.10 -7.98
CA SER A 149 -2.89 19.57 -7.98
C SER A 149 -1.79 20.13 -8.90
N THR A 150 -0.73 19.37 -9.18
CA THR A 150 0.39 19.80 -10.04
C THR A 150 0.41 19.11 -11.40
N GLY A 151 -0.30 17.99 -11.55
CA GLY A 151 -0.30 17.13 -12.74
C GLY A 151 1.02 16.39 -12.98
N THR A 152 1.92 16.38 -11.99
CA THR A 152 3.26 15.79 -12.10
C THR A 152 3.79 15.34 -10.73
N TYR A 153 5.02 14.88 -10.68
CA TYR A 153 5.70 14.48 -9.44
C TYR A 153 5.84 15.68 -8.48
N PRO A 154 5.40 15.55 -7.22
CA PRO A 154 5.59 16.59 -6.22
C PRO A 154 7.10 16.78 -5.95
N THR A 155 7.50 18.04 -5.75
CA THR A 155 8.91 18.42 -5.49
C THR A 155 9.11 19.00 -4.09
N ASP A 156 8.04 19.05 -3.30
CA ASP A 156 7.93 19.70 -1.99
C ASP A 156 7.50 18.72 -0.90
N LEU A 157 7.74 17.42 -1.11
CA LEU A 157 7.50 16.38 -0.11
C LEU A 157 8.36 16.59 1.13
N ASP A 158 7.79 16.31 2.30
CA ASP A 158 8.50 16.28 3.57
C ASP A 158 9.30 14.97 3.77
N ALA A 159 9.87 14.79 4.97
CA ALA A 159 10.66 13.61 5.31
C ALA A 159 9.85 12.30 5.35
N SER A 160 8.54 12.38 5.45
CA SER A 160 7.60 11.25 5.43
C SER A 160 7.12 10.94 4.01
N GLY A 161 7.47 11.77 3.03
CA GLY A 161 7.04 11.63 1.64
C GLY A 161 5.66 12.20 1.38
N GLY A 162 5.18 13.12 2.22
CA GLY A 162 3.87 13.75 2.08
C GLY A 162 3.92 15.26 1.90
N HIS A 163 2.78 15.84 1.50
CA HIS A 163 2.57 17.27 1.42
C HIS A 163 1.08 17.62 1.55
N THR A 164 0.75 18.91 1.62
CA THR A 164 -0.62 19.40 1.74
C THR A 164 -1.06 20.07 0.44
N THR A 165 -1.98 19.43 -0.29
CA THR A 165 -2.61 19.97 -1.51
C THR A 165 -4.01 19.40 -1.67
N ALA A 166 -4.78 19.84 -2.67
CA ALA A 166 -6.05 19.19 -3.01
C ALA A 166 -5.82 17.88 -3.78
N THR A 167 -6.68 16.90 -3.53
CA THR A 167 -6.71 15.62 -4.26
C THR A 167 -7.97 15.52 -5.11
N GLN A 168 -8.07 14.46 -5.89
CA GLN A 168 -9.26 14.11 -6.66
C GLN A 168 -10.49 13.80 -5.77
N TYR A 169 -10.30 13.68 -4.45
CA TYR A 169 -11.37 13.32 -3.49
C TYR A 169 -11.70 14.42 -2.47
N THR A 170 -11.04 15.58 -2.53
CA THR A 170 -11.23 16.66 -1.53
C THR A 170 -12.11 17.82 -2.01
N ASP A 171 -12.68 17.76 -3.21
CA ASP A 171 -13.50 18.83 -3.80
C ASP A 171 -12.83 20.23 -3.80
N GLY A 172 -11.49 20.24 -3.86
CA GLY A 172 -10.68 21.47 -3.90
C GLY A 172 -10.19 21.96 -2.53
N GLU A 173 -10.59 21.32 -1.44
CA GLU A 173 -9.99 21.55 -0.12
C GLU A 173 -8.62 20.87 -0.03
N GLU A 174 -7.69 21.44 0.73
CA GLU A 174 -6.36 20.86 0.91
C GLU A 174 -6.37 19.81 2.03
N ASP A 175 -5.73 18.66 1.78
CA ASP A 175 -5.45 17.63 2.78
C ASP A 175 -3.97 17.24 2.75
N TYR A 176 -3.46 16.74 3.87
CA TYR A 176 -2.13 16.14 3.90
C TYR A 176 -2.21 14.69 3.44
N HIS A 177 -1.34 14.32 2.50
CA HIS A 177 -1.29 12.97 1.96
C HIS A 177 0.12 12.58 1.52
N TYR A 178 0.38 11.28 1.48
CA TYR A 178 1.63 10.71 1.00
C TYR A 178 1.60 10.41 -0.48
N HIS A 179 2.79 10.36 -1.07
CA HIS A 179 3.00 9.84 -2.41
C HIS A 179 3.94 8.64 -2.40
N ILE A 180 3.69 7.69 -3.29
CA ILE A 180 4.75 6.80 -3.77
C ILE A 180 5.87 7.71 -4.30
N ILE A 181 7.05 7.62 -3.71
CA ILE A 181 8.17 8.47 -4.10
C ILE A 181 8.66 8.02 -5.48
N ASN A 182 8.83 8.96 -6.42
CA ASN A 182 9.36 8.70 -7.75
C ASN A 182 10.89 8.52 -7.76
N GLU A 183 11.38 7.68 -6.85
CA GLU A 183 12.77 7.25 -6.75
C GLU A 183 12.82 5.73 -6.91
N LEU A 184 13.68 5.27 -7.82
CA LEU A 184 13.81 3.84 -8.09
C LEU A 184 14.32 3.11 -6.85
N TYR A 185 13.56 2.09 -6.45
CA TYR A 185 14.02 1.12 -5.47
C TYR A 185 15.03 0.17 -6.11
N SER A 186 16.27 0.24 -5.65
CA SER A 186 17.35 -0.61 -6.13
C SER A 186 17.51 -0.48 -7.66
N THR A 187 18.08 -1.48 -8.34
CA THR A 187 18.24 -1.48 -9.81
C THR A 187 17.05 -2.08 -10.56
N THR A 188 15.93 -2.29 -9.88
CA THR A 188 14.81 -3.14 -10.32
C THR A 188 13.86 -2.48 -11.32
N GLY A 189 13.85 -1.14 -11.40
CA GLY A 189 12.84 -0.42 -12.19
C GLY A 189 11.48 -0.28 -11.49
N SER A 190 11.43 -0.47 -10.17
CA SER A 190 10.22 -0.36 -9.34
C SER A 190 10.36 0.71 -8.27
N TYR A 191 9.25 1.07 -7.64
CA TYR A 191 9.14 2.15 -6.64
C TYR A 191 8.53 1.57 -5.36
N LEU A 192 9.03 1.93 -4.19
CA LEU A 192 8.45 1.48 -2.91
C LEU A 192 7.06 2.09 -2.72
N ALA A 193 6.10 1.29 -2.25
CA ALA A 193 4.77 1.78 -1.93
C ALA A 193 4.85 2.83 -0.82
N PHE A 194 5.56 2.53 0.27
CA PHE A 194 5.84 3.49 1.34
C PHE A 194 7.05 3.06 2.16
N ALA A 195 7.95 3.99 2.48
CA ALA A 195 9.13 3.76 3.31
C ALA A 195 9.42 4.89 4.31
N GLY A 196 8.58 5.92 4.32
CA GLY A 196 8.69 7.02 5.27
C GLY A 196 8.30 6.58 6.69
N PRO A 197 8.65 7.37 7.71
CA PRO A 197 7.87 7.34 8.94
C PRO A 197 6.46 7.88 8.68
N TYR A 198 5.51 7.46 9.49
CA TYR A 198 4.19 8.09 9.58
C TYR A 198 4.31 9.51 10.14
N GLN A 199 3.40 10.40 9.75
CA GLN A 199 3.26 11.80 10.13
C GLN A 199 1.99 12.06 10.94
N GLY A 200 1.01 11.14 10.93
CA GLY A 200 -0.31 11.33 11.52
C GLY A 200 -0.49 10.93 12.99
N TYR A 201 0.59 10.79 13.77
CA TYR A 201 0.56 10.34 15.18
C TYR A 201 0.92 11.44 16.17
#